data_AF-A0A3N7B1P2-F1
#
_entry.id   AF-A0A3N7B1P2-F1
#
_cell.length_a   1.000
_cell.length_b   1.000
_cell.length_c   1.000
_cell.angle_alpha   90.00
_cell.angle_beta   90.00
_cell.angle_gamma   90.00
#
_symmetry.space_group_name_H-M   'P 1'
#
loop_
_entity.id
_entity.type
_entity.pdbx_description
1 polymer ?
#
loop_
_entity_poly.entity_id
_entity_poly.type
_entity_poly.pdbx_seq_one_letter_code
_entity_poly.pdbx_strand_id
1 'polypeptide(L)'
;MTFAGATENLLYFEHAALGSDYCEKRNIPTRQVLKAWQAQHEPLFRQTIETVRTEGKKRGLATEQEQDALLFEVMNMTTKTAKEHMARKGVPCAKFSTYIDGLTGYFKR
;
A
#
# COMPACT_ATOMS: atom_id res chain seq x y z
N MET A 1 14.83 5.73 -1.99
CA MET A 1 14.08 4.63 -1.35
C MET A 1 14.88 3.35 -1.22
N THR A 2 14.80 2.66 -0.06
CA THR A 2 15.38 1.32 0.19
C THR A 2 14.33 0.23 0.02
N PHE A 3 14.73 -1.05 -0.03
CA PHE A 3 13.77 -2.17 -0.07
C PHE A 3 12.81 -2.16 1.13
N ALA A 4 13.32 -2.00 2.34
CA ALA A 4 12.49 -1.89 3.54
C ALA A 4 11.51 -0.71 3.46
N GLY A 5 11.97 0.45 2.97
CA GLY A 5 11.09 1.61 2.76
C GLY A 5 10.03 1.38 1.70
N ALA A 6 10.33 0.59 0.66
CA ALA A 6 9.35 0.20 -0.34
C ALA A 6 8.28 -0.75 0.24
N THR A 7 8.68 -1.72 1.05
CA THR A 7 7.74 -2.60 1.77
C THR A 7 6.84 -1.81 2.73
N GLU A 8 7.39 -0.83 3.46
CA GLU A 8 6.61 0.08 4.30
C GLU A 8 5.62 0.91 3.48
N ASN A 9 6.04 1.47 2.35
CA ASN A 9 5.13 2.21 1.48
C ASN A 9 3.98 1.33 0.97
N LEU A 10 4.26 0.09 0.53
CA LEU A 10 3.22 -0.87 0.12
C LEU A 10 2.23 -1.16 1.23
N LEU A 11 2.70 -1.29 2.49
CA LEU A 11 1.81 -1.42 3.65
C LEU A 11 0.84 -0.24 3.79
N TYR A 12 1.30 0.99 3.59
CA TYR A 12 0.44 2.16 3.67
C TYR A 12 -0.54 2.28 2.49
N PHE A 13 -0.11 1.91 1.28
CA PHE A 13 -1.02 1.79 0.14
C PHE A 13 -2.13 0.74 0.39
N GLU A 14 -1.77 -0.43 0.94
CA GLU A 14 -2.74 -1.46 1.32
C GLU A 14 -3.69 -0.99 2.43
N HIS A 15 -3.19 -0.23 3.41
CA HIS A 15 -4.02 0.37 4.45
C HIS A 15 -5.08 1.33 3.89
N ALA A 16 -4.74 2.12 2.88
CA ALA A 16 -5.68 3.01 2.22
C ALA A 16 -6.74 2.21 1.44
N ALA A 17 -6.32 1.23 0.63
CA ALA A 17 -7.21 0.41 -0.18
C ALA A 17 -8.19 -0.42 0.68
N LEU A 18 -7.66 -1.20 1.62
CA LEU A 18 -8.47 -2.01 2.53
C LEU A 18 -9.34 -1.13 3.44
N GLY A 19 -8.83 0.03 3.84
CA GLY A 19 -9.57 1.04 4.61
C GLY A 19 -10.82 1.51 3.88
N SER A 20 -10.68 1.84 2.58
CA SER A 20 -11.82 2.24 1.75
C SER A 20 -12.82 1.10 1.65
N ASP A 21 -12.39 -0.12 1.31
CA ASP A 21 -13.27 -1.29 1.19
C ASP A 21 -14.03 -1.58 2.50
N TYR A 22 -13.36 -1.43 3.64
CA TYR A 22 -13.97 -1.60 4.96
C TYR A 22 -15.10 -0.58 5.21
N CYS A 23 -14.92 0.66 4.77
CA CYS A 23 -15.90 1.73 4.91
C CYS A 23 -17.04 1.63 3.89
N GLU A 24 -16.74 1.27 2.64
CA GLU A 24 -17.74 1.01 1.60
C GLU A 24 -18.70 -0.11 2.02
N LYS A 25 -18.19 -1.19 2.62
CA LYS A 25 -19.02 -2.27 3.19
C LYS A 25 -19.98 -1.81 4.31
N ARG A 26 -19.77 -0.61 4.85
CA ARG A 26 -20.61 0.05 5.86
C ARG A 26 -21.43 1.20 5.29
N ASN A 27 -21.57 1.24 3.97
CA ASN A 27 -22.31 2.28 3.23
C ASN A 27 -21.72 3.69 3.40
N ILE A 28 -20.41 3.80 3.65
CA ILE A 28 -19.71 5.09 3.69
C ILE A 28 -18.90 5.22 2.39
N PRO A 29 -19.28 6.12 1.47
CA PRO A 29 -18.62 6.25 0.18
C PRO A 29 -17.25 6.89 0.34
N THR A 30 -16.22 6.14 0.00
CA THR A 30 -14.80 6.51 0.14
C THR A 30 -14.00 6.27 -1.14
N ARG A 31 -14.55 5.54 -2.12
CA ARG A 31 -13.87 5.14 -3.35
C ARG A 31 -13.38 6.33 -4.18
N GLN A 32 -14.13 7.43 -4.25
CA GLN A 32 -13.67 8.63 -4.98
C GLN A 32 -12.47 9.29 -4.28
N VAL A 33 -12.52 9.37 -2.94
CA VAL A 33 -11.44 9.91 -2.12
C VAL A 33 -10.18 9.05 -2.27
N LEU A 34 -10.32 7.72 -2.20
CA LEU A 34 -9.22 6.79 -2.44
C LEU A 34 -8.62 6.99 -3.85
N LYS A 35 -9.44 7.08 -4.90
CA LYS A 35 -8.96 7.27 -6.28
C LYS A 35 -8.17 8.55 -6.45
N ALA A 36 -8.65 9.67 -5.88
CA ALA A 36 -7.94 10.95 -5.93
C ALA A 36 -6.58 10.86 -5.22
N TRP A 37 -6.55 10.25 -4.03
CA TRP A 37 -5.34 10.03 -3.28
C TRP A 37 -4.35 9.11 -4.02
N GLN A 38 -4.83 8.02 -4.64
CA GLN A 38 -4.01 7.13 -5.46
C GLN A 38 -3.40 7.86 -6.66
N ALA A 39 -4.18 8.70 -7.35
CA ALA A 39 -3.68 9.49 -8.47
C ALA A 39 -2.57 10.47 -8.03
N GLN A 40 -2.72 11.10 -6.86
CA GLN A 40 -1.70 11.99 -6.31
C GLN A 40 -0.39 11.26 -5.95
N HIS A 41 -0.49 10.00 -5.53
CA HIS A 41 0.66 9.20 -5.07
C HIS A 41 1.14 8.16 -6.08
N GLU A 42 0.59 8.16 -7.29
CA GLU A 42 0.95 7.23 -8.36
C GLU A 42 2.45 7.20 -8.67
N PRO A 43 3.19 8.34 -8.74
CA PRO A 43 4.63 8.30 -8.99
C PRO A 43 5.39 7.57 -7.89
N LEU A 44 5.00 7.77 -6.62
CA LEU A 44 5.62 7.09 -5.48
C LEU A 44 5.29 5.60 -5.48
N PHE A 45 4.05 5.23 -5.82
CA PHE A 45 3.65 3.84 -5.94
C PHE A 45 4.46 3.11 -7.02
N ARG A 46 4.63 3.71 -8.20
CA ARG A 46 5.49 3.18 -9.27
C ARG A 46 6.93 3.01 -8.81
N GLN A 47 7.51 4.02 -8.17
CA GLN A 47 8.87 3.95 -7.63
C GLN A 47 9.02 2.83 -6.59
N THR A 48 7.99 2.63 -5.77
CA THR A 48 7.92 1.58 -4.74
C THR A 48 7.98 0.19 -5.38
N ILE A 49 7.15 -0.06 -6.41
CA ILE A 49 7.15 -1.32 -7.17
C ILE A 49 8.52 -1.57 -7.80
N GLU A 50 9.08 -0.57 -8.50
CA GLU A 50 10.38 -0.71 -9.16
C GLU A 50 11.52 -0.96 -8.18
N THR A 51 11.44 -0.41 -6.97
CA THR A 51 12.42 -0.68 -5.91
C THR A 51 12.38 -2.15 -5.47
N VAL A 52 11.18 -2.74 -5.34
CA VAL A 52 11.02 -4.16 -4.98
C VAL A 52 11.56 -5.06 -6.10
N ARG A 53 11.21 -4.78 -7.36
CA ARG A 53 11.72 -5.53 -8.52
C ARG A 53 13.25 -5.43 -8.65
N THR A 54 13.80 -4.24 -8.45
CA THR A 54 15.25 -4.00 -8.45
C THR A 54 15.95 -4.80 -7.36
N GLU A 55 15.35 -4.91 -6.18
CA GLU A 55 15.87 -5.76 -5.11
C GLU A 55 15.80 -7.25 -5.49
N GLY A 56 14.72 -7.70 -6.12
CA GLY A 56 14.61 -9.05 -6.68
C GLY A 56 15.75 -9.36 -7.65
N LYS A 57 16.02 -8.44 -8.58
CA LYS A 57 17.15 -8.57 -9.51
C LYS A 57 18.50 -8.67 -8.80
N LYS A 58 18.74 -7.87 -7.75
CA LYS A 58 19.97 -7.95 -6.93
C LYS A 58 20.13 -9.30 -6.22
N ARG A 59 19.01 -9.97 -5.91
CA ARG A 59 18.98 -11.30 -5.28
C ARG A 59 19.07 -12.45 -6.30
N GLY A 60 19.26 -12.15 -7.58
CA GLY A 60 19.42 -13.14 -8.64
C GLY A 60 18.12 -13.57 -9.33
N LEU A 61 17.00 -12.89 -9.09
CA LEU A 61 15.74 -13.13 -9.81
C LEU A 61 15.87 -12.56 -11.23
N ALA A 62 16.15 -13.43 -12.20
CA ALA A 62 16.62 -13.07 -13.53
C ALA A 62 15.47 -12.64 -14.45
N THR A 63 14.27 -13.17 -14.23
CA THR A 63 13.09 -12.90 -15.07
C THR A 63 12.15 -11.89 -14.41
N GLU A 64 11.37 -11.18 -15.22
CA GLU A 64 10.29 -10.32 -14.72
C GLU A 64 9.27 -11.12 -13.90
N GLN A 65 8.98 -12.36 -14.30
CA GLN A 65 8.03 -13.22 -13.60
C GLN A 65 8.49 -13.55 -12.17
N GLU A 66 9.78 -13.82 -11.96
CA GLU A 66 10.32 -14.06 -10.61
C GLU A 66 10.33 -12.78 -9.76
N GLN A 67 10.63 -11.63 -10.35
CA GLN A 67 10.59 -10.34 -9.68
C GLN A 67 9.15 -9.97 -9.28
N ASP A 68 8.18 -10.26 -10.14
CA ASP A 68 6.76 -10.08 -9.86
C ASP A 68 6.27 -11.07 -8.79
N ALA A 69 6.76 -12.31 -8.78
CA ALA A 69 6.47 -13.26 -7.70
C ALA A 69 6.92 -12.72 -6.34
N LEU A 70 8.13 -12.16 -6.25
CA LEU A 70 8.61 -11.47 -5.04
C LEU A 70 7.72 -10.28 -4.69
N LEU A 71 7.33 -9.46 -5.67
CA LEU A 71 6.42 -8.34 -5.44
C LEU A 71 5.08 -8.81 -4.84
N PHE A 72 4.49 -9.88 -5.40
CA PHE A 72 3.26 -10.46 -4.88
C PHE A 72 3.40 -11.01 -3.46
N GLU A 73 4.52 -11.65 -3.15
CA GLU A 73 4.81 -12.10 -1.78
C GLU A 73 4.88 -10.93 -0.80
N VAL A 74 5.59 -9.86 -1.17
CA VAL A 74 5.66 -8.63 -0.37
C VAL A 74 4.27 -8.01 -0.19
N MET A 75 3.49 -7.88 -1.27
CA MET A 75 2.12 -7.35 -1.22
C MET A 75 1.18 -8.21 -0.37
N ASN A 76 1.30 -9.54 -0.42
CA ASN A 76 0.52 -10.44 0.42
C ASN A 76 0.85 -10.27 1.91
N MET A 77 2.13 -10.15 2.23
CA MET A 77 2.58 -9.86 3.59
C MET A 77 2.05 -8.52 4.08
N THR A 78 2.18 -7.44 3.28
CA THR A 78 1.67 -6.11 3.66
C THR A 78 0.15 -6.10 3.79
N THR A 79 -0.57 -6.81 2.92
CA THR A 79 -2.02 -7.00 3.01
C THR A 79 -2.40 -7.66 4.33
N LYS A 80 -1.71 -8.74 4.72
CA LYS A 80 -1.96 -9.45 5.99
C LYS A 80 -1.73 -8.52 7.18
N THR A 81 -0.59 -7.83 7.20
CA THR A 81 -0.25 -6.87 8.27
C THR A 81 -1.27 -5.73 8.36
N ALA A 82 -1.69 -5.17 7.21
CA ALA A 82 -2.70 -4.12 7.18
C ALA A 82 -4.05 -4.60 7.74
N LYS A 83 -4.50 -5.80 7.33
CA LYS A 83 -5.72 -6.43 7.87
C LYS A 83 -5.65 -6.64 9.37
N GLU A 84 -4.54 -7.16 9.89
CA GLU A 84 -4.34 -7.37 11.33
C GLU A 84 -4.39 -6.05 12.11
N HIS A 85 -3.71 -5.02 11.61
CA HIS A 85 -3.74 -3.70 12.24
C HIS A 85 -5.15 -3.09 12.21
N MET A 86 -5.83 -3.15 11.06
CA MET A 86 -7.21 -2.67 10.93
C MET A 86 -8.20 -3.44 11.82
N ALA A 87 -8.02 -4.75 11.99
CA ALA A 87 -8.85 -5.53 12.91
C ALA A 87 -8.67 -5.10 14.37
N ARG A 88 -7.45 -4.67 14.75
CA ARG A 88 -7.14 -4.21 16.11
C ARG A 88 -7.55 -2.76 16.38
N LYS A 89 -7.38 -1.86 15.40
CA LYS A 89 -7.55 -0.41 15.59
C LYS A 89 -8.82 0.15 14.95
N GLY A 90 -9.46 -0.61 14.07
CA GLY A 90 -10.55 -0.13 13.24
C GLY A 90 -10.08 0.81 12.14
N VAL A 91 -11.05 1.34 11.39
CA VAL A 91 -10.85 2.38 10.37
C VAL A 91 -11.81 3.53 10.68
N PRO A 92 -11.34 4.77 10.80
CA PRO A 92 -12.19 5.92 11.10
C PRO A 92 -12.94 6.39 9.85
N CYS A 93 -13.99 5.64 9.44
CA CYS A 93 -14.68 5.86 8.17
C CYS A 93 -15.28 7.26 7.98
N ALA A 94 -15.81 7.88 9.04
CA ALA A 94 -16.34 9.24 8.98
C ALA A 94 -15.26 10.30 8.68
N LYS A 95 -13.98 9.98 8.92
CA LYS A 95 -12.82 10.85 8.68
C LYS A 95 -11.82 10.18 7.72
N PHE A 96 -12.33 9.40 6.76
CA PHE A 96 -11.49 8.58 5.90
C PHE A 96 -10.44 9.39 5.12
N SER A 97 -10.80 10.57 4.58
CA SER A 97 -9.84 11.46 3.89
C SER A 97 -8.66 11.82 4.80
N THR A 98 -8.93 12.34 6.00
CA THR A 98 -7.89 12.68 6.96
C THR A 98 -7.04 11.47 7.37
N TYR A 99 -7.67 10.30 7.48
CA TYR A 99 -6.97 9.06 7.78
C TYR A 99 -5.96 8.67 6.69
N ILE A 100 -6.37 8.67 5.42
CA ILE A 100 -5.45 8.31 4.31
C ILE A 100 -4.42 9.40 4.05
N ASP A 101 -4.75 10.68 4.24
CA ASP A 101 -3.80 11.77 4.17
C ASP A 101 -2.72 11.63 5.26
N GLY A 102 -3.10 11.18 6.45
CA GLY A 102 -2.17 10.88 7.53
C GLY A 102 -1.16 9.78 7.20
N LEU A 103 -1.51 8.82 6.33
CA LEU A 103 -0.58 7.77 5.87
C LEU A 103 0.60 8.37 5.08
N THR A 104 0.37 9.47 4.38
CA THR A 104 1.39 10.12 3.53
C THR A 104 2.59 10.63 4.32
N GLY A 105 2.38 10.96 5.61
CA GLY A 105 3.45 11.41 6.51
C GLY A 105 4.46 10.31 6.85
N TYR A 106 4.13 9.04 6.59
CA TYR A 106 5.00 7.90 6.86
C TYR A 106 5.76 7.40 5.63
N PHE A 107 5.45 7.92 4.45
CA PHE A 107 6.09 7.47 3.21
C PHE A 107 7.60 7.70 3.19
N LYS A 108 8.33 6.68 2.75
CA LYS A 108 9.78 6.75 2.52
C LYS A 108 10.04 7.18 1.07
N ARG A 109 10.93 8.16 0.90
CA ARG A 109 11.34 8.72 -0.40
C ARG A 109 12.76 8.29 -0.74
#